data_AF-A0A926G9M4-F1
#
_entry.id   AF-A0A926G9M4-F1
#
_cell.length_a   1.000
_cell.length_b   1.000
_cell.length_c   1.000
_cell.angle_alpha   90.00
_cell.angle_beta   90.00
_cell.angle_gamma   90.00
#
_symmetry.space_group_name_H-M   'P 1'
#
loop_
_entity.id
_entity.type
_entity.pdbx_description
1 polymer ?
#
loop_
_entity_poly.entity_id
_entity_poly.type
_entity_poly.pdbx_seq_one_letter_code
_entity_poly.pdbx_strand_id
1 'polypeptide(L)'
;MRYGVLHRQRDRPGRSGCRDAGARARSLPAQPQCRGDAETGRRAQRRGSEASGRGERPVRRAGRAPGHARQELRDFLDQFVVISGCSGGGKSTLLAELARRGFSTVPEPGRRIVTEELRCNGNALPWTDMATFARRAIAMALADRLAAESRKALVFFDRGLVDAAVALEHATGERTVMPLGTAHRYNANVFLAPPWSEIHVHDAERRLEFTEAVAEYARLERAYRALGYTMHLLSRVDVEARADFVLATLGAAPPVAM
;
A
#
# COMPACT_ATOMS: atom_id res chain seq x y z
N MET A 1 29.68 -33.25 37.25
CA MET A 1 30.71 -32.20 37.36
C MET A 1 30.03 -30.88 37.67
N ARG A 2 30.31 -30.32 38.84
CA ARG A 2 29.73 -29.08 39.39
C ARG A 2 30.70 -27.92 39.15
N TYR A 3 30.19 -26.79 38.68
CA TYR A 3 30.77 -25.44 38.82
C TYR A 3 29.56 -24.50 38.88
N GLY A 4 29.38 -23.54 39.77
CA GLY A 4 30.26 -22.91 40.75
C GLY A 4 29.76 -21.46 40.88
N VAL A 5 28.97 -21.18 41.92
CA VAL A 5 28.40 -19.86 42.25
C VAL A 5 29.50 -18.93 42.76
N LEU A 6 29.53 -17.68 42.31
CA LEU A 6 30.21 -16.57 43.01
C LEU A 6 29.32 -15.32 43.02
N HIS A 7 28.81 -15.01 44.21
CA HIS A 7 28.29 -13.71 44.61
C HIS A 7 29.45 -12.74 44.91
N ARG A 8 29.29 -11.46 44.57
CA ARG A 8 29.75 -10.34 45.44
C ARG A 8 28.89 -9.08 45.24
N GLN A 9 28.19 -8.73 46.32
CA GLN A 9 27.82 -7.39 46.80
C GLN A 9 29.10 -6.53 47.00
N ARG A 10 29.15 -5.20 47.13
CA ARG A 10 28.26 -4.02 47.26
C ARG A 10 29.23 -2.80 47.11
N ASP A 11 28.76 -1.64 46.67
CA ASP A 11 28.84 -0.38 47.45
C ASP A 11 28.38 0.87 46.66
N ARG A 12 27.48 1.63 47.30
CA ARG A 12 27.14 3.05 47.13
C ARG A 12 27.66 3.74 48.42
N PRO A 13 28.08 5.02 48.44
CA PRO A 13 27.09 6.12 48.44
C PRO A 13 27.54 7.52 47.95
N GLY A 14 26.55 8.39 47.72
CA GLY A 14 26.72 9.85 47.87
C GLY A 14 25.66 10.70 47.20
N ARG A 15 24.78 11.32 48.02
CA ARG A 15 23.75 12.32 47.69
C ARG A 15 24.36 13.72 47.69
N SER A 16 23.84 14.65 46.86
CA SER A 16 23.24 15.93 47.28
C SER A 16 23.05 16.90 46.11
N GLY A 17 21.89 17.56 46.03
CA GLY A 17 21.75 18.83 45.29
C GLY A 17 20.39 19.11 44.65
N CYS A 18 19.36 19.38 45.46
CA CYS A 18 18.14 20.06 45.00
C CYS A 18 18.42 21.56 44.77
N ARG A 19 17.96 22.13 43.64
CA ARG A 19 17.42 23.50 43.57
C ARG A 19 16.35 23.59 42.49
N ASP A 20 15.20 24.11 42.90
CA ASP A 20 14.09 24.57 42.07
C ASP A 20 14.48 25.69 41.12
N ALA A 21 13.88 25.70 39.92
CA ALA A 21 13.55 26.91 39.19
C ALA A 21 12.35 26.64 38.27
N GLY A 22 11.25 27.36 38.52
CA GLY A 22 9.95 27.14 37.90
C GLY A 22 9.79 27.66 36.47
N ALA A 23 8.82 27.03 35.81
CA ALA A 23 7.82 27.56 34.89
C ALA A 23 8.19 28.69 33.90
N ARG A 24 8.01 28.40 32.61
CA ARG A 24 6.99 29.05 31.75
C ARG A 24 6.81 28.26 30.45
N ALA A 25 5.64 27.62 30.34
CA ALA A 25 5.14 27.03 29.12
C ALA A 25 4.98 28.12 28.04
N ARG A 26 5.50 27.86 26.83
CA ARG A 26 5.10 28.59 25.62
C ARG A 26 4.37 27.63 24.70
N SER A 27 3.15 28.02 24.39
CA SER A 27 2.13 27.35 23.61
C SER A 27 2.60 27.03 22.20
N LEU A 28 2.46 25.78 21.78
CA LEU A 28 2.52 25.35 20.38
C LEU A 28 1.14 25.55 19.73
N PRO A 29 1.06 25.95 18.45
CA PRO A 29 -0.20 26.18 17.77
C PRO A 29 -0.95 24.87 17.51
N ALA A 30 -2.27 24.95 17.64
CA ALA A 30 -3.23 23.86 17.52
C ALA A 30 -3.18 23.16 16.16
N GLN A 31 -3.18 21.83 16.17
CA GLN A 31 -3.40 21.00 14.98
C GLN A 31 -4.87 21.00 14.56
N PRO A 32 -5.17 20.90 13.25
CA PRO A 32 -6.54 20.87 12.76
C PRO A 32 -7.20 19.53 13.10
N GLN A 33 -8.35 19.61 13.75
CA GLN A 33 -9.20 18.47 14.09
C GLN A 33 -9.89 17.94 12.82
N CYS A 34 -9.72 16.66 12.53
CA CYS A 34 -10.50 15.94 11.52
C CYS A 34 -11.94 15.76 12.03
N ARG A 35 -12.87 16.59 11.55
CA ARG A 35 -14.31 16.40 11.79
C ARG A 35 -14.85 15.30 10.89
N GLY A 36 -15.52 14.33 11.50
CA GLY A 36 -16.49 13.47 10.84
C GLY A 36 -17.85 14.14 10.91
N ASP A 37 -18.51 14.27 9.76
CA ASP A 37 -19.90 14.75 9.69
C ASP A 37 -20.79 13.64 9.13
N ALA A 38 -21.68 13.16 10.00
CA ALA A 38 -22.85 12.38 9.68
C ALA A 38 -24.04 13.31 9.44
N GLU A 39 -24.84 12.94 8.44
CA GLU A 39 -26.29 13.15 8.27
C GLU A 39 -26.94 14.47 8.73
N THR A 40 -27.62 15.14 7.79
CA THR A 40 -29.07 15.39 7.96
C THR A 40 -29.73 15.86 6.66
N GLY A 41 -30.88 15.25 6.37
CA GLY A 41 -31.68 15.52 5.17
C GLY A 41 -32.40 16.87 5.17
N ARG A 42 -32.94 17.22 3.99
CA ARG A 42 -34.08 18.11 3.87
C ARG A 42 -34.90 17.77 2.63
N ARG A 43 -36.14 17.39 2.92
CA ARG A 43 -37.26 17.20 2.02
C ARG A 43 -37.71 18.58 1.52
N ALA A 44 -37.80 18.78 0.21
CA ALA A 44 -38.47 19.94 -0.37
C ALA A 44 -39.30 19.49 -1.59
N GLN A 45 -40.60 19.33 -1.35
CA GLN A 45 -41.61 19.27 -2.39
C GLN A 45 -41.89 20.70 -2.88
N ARG A 46 -41.77 20.96 -4.18
CA ARG A 46 -42.50 22.03 -4.85
C ARG A 46 -43.03 21.54 -6.20
N ARG A 47 -44.29 21.90 -6.43
CA ARG A 47 -45.13 21.55 -7.58
C ARG A 47 -44.84 22.48 -8.77
N GLY A 48 -45.11 21.94 -9.95
CA GLY A 48 -45.79 22.65 -11.05
C GLY A 48 -44.90 23.33 -12.08
N SER A 49 -44.97 22.86 -13.33
CA SER A 49 -45.37 23.67 -14.49
C SER A 49 -45.20 22.85 -15.76
N GLU A 50 -46.28 22.77 -16.52
CA GLU A 50 -46.33 22.30 -17.90
C GLU A 50 -45.43 23.16 -18.80
N ALA A 51 -44.78 22.53 -19.77
CA ALA A 51 -44.25 23.21 -20.96
C ALA A 51 -44.35 22.24 -22.14
N SER A 52 -45.21 22.61 -23.07
CA SER A 52 -45.32 22.07 -24.41
C SER A 52 -44.06 22.41 -25.22
N GLY A 53 -43.55 21.47 -26.00
CA GLY A 53 -42.36 21.72 -26.81
C GLY A 53 -41.94 20.53 -27.66
N ARG A 54 -42.47 20.50 -28.89
CA ARG A 54 -41.83 20.12 -30.17
C ARG A 54 -40.91 18.88 -30.20
N GLY A 55 -41.30 17.94 -31.05
CA GLY A 55 -40.58 16.70 -31.30
C GLY A 55 -39.11 16.89 -31.67
N GLU A 56 -38.25 16.23 -30.91
CA GLU A 56 -36.89 15.90 -31.30
C GLU A 56 -36.85 14.42 -31.68
N ARG A 57 -36.38 14.15 -32.91
CA ARG A 57 -36.08 12.81 -33.39
C ARG A 57 -35.09 12.14 -32.42
N PRO A 58 -35.25 10.85 -32.08
CA PRO A 58 -34.23 10.17 -31.31
C PRO A 58 -32.96 10.11 -32.17
N VAL A 59 -31.94 10.87 -31.77
CA VAL A 59 -30.58 10.61 -32.21
C VAL A 59 -30.28 9.21 -31.70
N ARG A 60 -30.21 8.24 -32.61
CA ARG A 60 -29.73 6.89 -32.29
C ARG A 60 -28.33 7.07 -31.71
N ARG A 61 -28.19 7.05 -30.38
CA ARG A 61 -26.89 6.75 -29.76
C ARG A 61 -26.54 5.38 -30.29
N ALA A 62 -25.55 5.33 -31.17
CA ALA A 62 -24.93 4.09 -31.60
C ALA A 62 -24.59 3.33 -30.31
N GLY A 63 -25.34 2.26 -30.03
CA GLY A 63 -25.07 1.39 -28.91
C GLY A 63 -23.65 0.88 -29.09
N ARG A 64 -22.76 1.24 -28.16
CA ARG A 64 -21.37 0.83 -28.21
C ARG A 64 -21.34 -0.71 -28.18
N ALA A 65 -20.77 -1.34 -29.21
CA ALA A 65 -20.79 -2.79 -29.33
C ALA A 65 -20.20 -3.45 -28.06
N PRO A 66 -20.73 -4.60 -27.60
CA PRO A 66 -20.29 -5.25 -26.35
C PRO A 66 -18.78 -5.54 -26.25
N GLY A 67 -18.11 -5.68 -27.41
CA GLY A 67 -16.66 -5.86 -27.48
C GLY A 67 -15.85 -4.62 -27.05
N HIS A 68 -16.33 -3.41 -27.34
CA HIS A 68 -15.60 -2.18 -27.01
C HIS A 68 -15.62 -1.90 -25.50
N ALA A 69 -16.75 -2.11 -24.81
CA ALA A 69 -16.82 -1.90 -23.36
C ALA A 69 -15.95 -2.90 -22.58
N ARG A 70 -15.84 -4.15 -23.07
CA ARG A 70 -14.94 -5.16 -22.50
C ARG A 70 -13.47 -4.84 -22.74
N GLN A 71 -13.14 -4.33 -23.93
CA GLN A 71 -11.79 -3.90 -24.25
C GLN A 71 -11.37 -2.70 -23.41
N GLU A 72 -12.21 -1.67 -23.30
CA GLU A 72 -11.93 -0.50 -22.45
C GLU A 72 -11.80 -0.84 -20.98
N LEU A 73 -12.61 -1.77 -20.47
CA LEU A 73 -12.47 -2.24 -19.09
C LEU A 73 -11.13 -2.98 -18.89
N ARG A 74 -10.67 -3.77 -19.87
CA ARG A 74 -9.34 -4.39 -19.83
C ARG A 74 -8.25 -3.33 -19.89
N ASP A 75 -8.32 -2.42 -20.86
CA ASP A 75 -7.37 -1.32 -21.03
C ASP A 75 -7.33 -0.42 -19.78
N PHE A 76 -8.43 -0.29 -19.04
CA PHE A 76 -8.49 0.41 -17.75
C PHE A 76 -7.83 -0.38 -16.62
N LEU A 77 -8.13 -1.67 -16.47
CA LEU A 77 -7.55 -2.52 -15.43
C LEU A 77 -6.06 -2.78 -15.65
N ASP A 78 -5.61 -2.78 -16.91
CA ASP A 78 -4.22 -3.00 -17.28
C ASP A 78 -3.31 -1.79 -16.96
N GLN A 79 -3.88 -0.66 -16.52
CA GLN A 79 -3.09 0.52 -16.15
C GLN A 79 -2.43 0.41 -14.78
N PHE A 80 -2.97 -0.39 -13.86
CA PHE A 80 -2.49 -0.42 -12.48
C PHE A 80 -1.64 -1.65 -12.22
N VAL A 81 -0.33 -1.46 -12.11
CA VAL A 81 0.63 -2.56 -11.97
C VAL A 81 1.14 -2.59 -10.54
N VAL A 82 1.08 -3.77 -9.90
CA VAL A 82 1.61 -3.94 -8.55
C VAL A 82 3.00 -4.56 -8.59
N ILE A 83 3.91 -3.95 -7.84
CA ILE A 83 5.22 -4.52 -7.49
C ILE A 83 5.16 -4.89 -6.01
N SER A 84 5.02 -6.18 -5.72
CA SER A 84 4.89 -6.76 -4.39
C SER A 84 6.15 -7.56 -4.02
N GLY A 85 6.15 -8.23 -2.86
CA GLY A 85 7.23 -9.06 -2.34
C GLY A 85 7.84 -8.51 -1.06
N CYS A 86 8.91 -9.16 -0.59
CA CYS A 86 9.48 -8.93 0.75
C CYS A 86 9.98 -7.50 0.97
N SER A 87 9.93 -7.06 2.23
CA SER A 87 10.74 -5.91 2.66
C SER A 87 12.22 -6.16 2.33
N GLY A 88 12.93 -5.16 1.81
CA GLY A 88 14.36 -5.28 1.44
C GLY A 88 14.66 -5.76 0.02
N GLY A 89 13.69 -6.24 -0.76
CA GLY A 89 13.88 -6.72 -2.15
C GLY A 89 14.16 -5.65 -3.22
N GLY A 90 14.64 -4.46 -2.84
CA GLY A 90 14.96 -3.35 -3.75
C GLY A 90 13.78 -2.80 -4.55
N LYS A 91 12.53 -3.02 -4.11
CA LYS A 91 11.31 -2.57 -4.81
C LYS A 91 11.26 -1.05 -4.96
N SER A 92 11.57 -0.32 -3.89
CA SER A 92 11.54 1.14 -3.91
C SER A 92 12.61 1.72 -4.85
N THR A 93 13.76 1.06 -5.00
CA THR A 93 14.79 1.43 -6.00
C THR A 93 14.26 1.21 -7.42
N LEU A 94 13.61 0.08 -7.68
CA LEU A 94 12.96 -0.20 -8.97
C LEU A 94 11.87 0.82 -9.30
N LEU A 95 11.04 1.21 -8.33
CA LEU A 95 10.03 2.24 -8.52
C LEU A 95 10.64 3.62 -8.79
N ALA A 96 11.72 3.98 -8.10
CA ALA A 96 12.43 5.22 -8.40
C ALA A 96 12.96 5.24 -9.84
N GLU A 97 13.46 4.11 -10.33
CA GLU A 97 13.90 3.98 -11.72
C GLU A 97 12.74 4.07 -12.72
N LEU A 98 11.60 3.43 -12.45
CA LEU A 98 10.38 3.56 -13.26
C LEU A 98 9.87 5.01 -13.29
N ALA A 99 9.90 5.70 -12.14
CA ALA A 99 9.57 7.12 -12.06
C ALA A 99 10.53 7.98 -12.89
N ARG A 100 11.84 7.71 -12.82
CA ARG A 100 12.86 8.39 -13.63
C ARG A 100 12.60 8.22 -15.14
N ARG A 101 12.02 7.10 -15.55
CA ARG A 101 11.61 6.81 -16.93
C ARG A 101 10.26 7.42 -17.33
N GLY A 102 9.67 8.27 -16.48
CA GLY A 102 8.45 9.01 -16.78
C GLY A 102 7.15 8.31 -16.38
N PHE A 103 7.22 7.17 -15.69
CA PHE A 103 6.02 6.48 -15.21
C PHE A 103 5.53 7.02 -13.86
N SER A 104 4.24 6.86 -13.64
CA SER A 104 3.62 7.21 -12.36
C SER A 104 3.87 6.12 -11.33
N THR A 105 4.23 6.51 -10.11
CA THR A 105 4.42 5.56 -9.00
C THR A 105 3.62 5.95 -7.76
N VAL A 106 3.14 4.95 -7.02
CA VAL A 106 2.45 5.12 -5.74
C VAL A 106 3.29 4.43 -4.64
N PRO A 107 3.70 5.16 -3.58
CA PRO A 107 4.51 4.61 -2.51
C PRO A 107 3.71 3.70 -1.57
N GLU A 108 4.42 2.82 -0.87
CA GLU A 108 3.85 1.78 -0.01
C GLU A 108 2.92 2.36 1.08
N PRO A 109 1.65 1.93 1.16
CA PRO A 109 0.71 2.40 2.19
C PRO A 109 1.25 2.22 3.61
N GLY A 110 1.84 1.05 3.89
CA GLY A 110 2.39 0.74 5.21
C GLY A 110 3.47 1.70 5.68
N ARG A 111 4.39 2.10 4.80
CA ARG A 111 5.46 3.07 5.13
C ARG A 111 4.92 4.47 5.38
N ARG A 112 3.92 4.89 4.61
CA ARG A 112 3.24 6.18 4.82
C ARG A 112 2.52 6.21 6.16
N ILE A 113 1.78 5.14 6.49
CA ILE A 113 1.09 4.98 7.77
C ILE A 113 2.06 5.04 8.94
N VAL A 114 3.16 4.28 8.91
CA VAL A 114 4.18 4.32 9.97
C VAL A 114 4.74 5.74 10.13
N THR A 115 5.03 6.42 9.03
CA THR A 115 5.52 7.81 9.07
C THR A 115 4.50 8.76 9.70
N GLU A 116 3.22 8.61 9.37
CA GLU A 116 2.12 9.42 9.92
C GLU A 116 1.89 9.15 11.42
N GLU A 117 1.86 7.88 11.84
CA GLU A 117 1.65 7.50 13.25
C GLU A 117 2.83 7.95 14.13
N LEU A 118 4.07 7.77 13.68
CA LEU A 118 5.25 8.22 14.43
C LEU A 118 5.27 9.74 14.62
N ARG A 119 4.78 10.51 13.64
CA ARG A 119 4.66 11.97 13.76
C ARG A 119 3.58 12.41 14.74
N CYS A 120 2.49 11.68 14.80
CA CYS A 120 1.33 12.00 15.65
C CYS A 120 1.32 11.24 16.98
N ASN A 121 2.37 10.45 17.26
CA ASN A 121 2.48 9.59 18.42
C ASN A 121 1.27 8.64 18.59
N GLY A 122 0.74 8.16 17.46
CA GLY A 122 -0.40 7.25 17.41
C GLY A 122 -0.01 5.78 17.55
N ASN A 123 -1.04 4.92 17.56
CA ASN A 123 -0.91 3.50 17.91
C ASN A 123 -1.10 2.54 16.73
N ALA A 124 -1.45 3.01 15.52
CA ALA A 124 -1.67 2.14 14.36
C ALA A 124 -0.35 1.72 13.70
N LEU A 125 0.57 1.16 14.49
CA LEU A 125 1.88 0.68 14.08
C LEU A 125 1.85 -0.84 13.99
N PRO A 126 2.56 -1.47 13.04
CA PRO A 126 2.48 -2.91 12.81
C PRO A 126 2.96 -3.74 14.02
N TRP A 127 3.87 -3.21 14.85
CA TRP A 127 4.33 -3.85 16.09
C TRP A 127 3.45 -3.58 17.31
N THR A 128 2.52 -2.62 17.22
CA THR A 128 1.61 -2.26 18.31
C THR A 128 0.23 -2.91 18.10
N ASP A 129 -0.34 -2.73 16.90
CA ASP A 129 -1.62 -3.29 16.50
C ASP A 129 -1.62 -3.52 14.98
N MET A 130 -1.26 -4.74 14.59
CA MET A 130 -1.20 -5.15 13.19
C MET A 130 -2.57 -5.11 12.51
N ALA A 131 -3.66 -5.41 13.22
CA ALA A 131 -4.99 -5.44 12.62
C ALA A 131 -5.46 -4.03 12.25
N THR A 132 -5.30 -3.07 13.17
CA THR A 132 -5.62 -1.66 12.91
C THR A 132 -4.73 -1.08 11.83
N PHE A 133 -3.42 -1.38 11.86
CA PHE A 133 -2.49 -1.01 10.79
C PHE A 133 -2.92 -1.54 9.42
N ALA A 134 -3.27 -2.82 9.31
CA ALA A 134 -3.67 -3.44 8.05
C ALA A 134 -5.00 -2.90 7.52
N ARG A 135 -6.00 -2.63 8.38
CA ARG A 135 -7.24 -1.96 7.97
C ARG A 135 -6.99 -0.55 7.44
N ARG A 136 -6.09 0.21 8.07
CA ARG A 136 -5.69 1.53 7.58
C ARG A 136 -4.95 1.43 6.25
N ALA A 137 -4.09 0.43 6.07
CA ALA A 137 -3.40 0.16 4.81
C ALA A 137 -4.38 -0.19 3.68
N ILE A 138 -5.43 -0.97 3.96
CA ILE A 138 -6.54 -1.24 3.01
C ILE A 138 -7.22 0.07 2.59
N ALA A 139 -7.60 0.91 3.55
CA ALA A 139 -8.27 2.18 3.26
C ALA A 139 -7.40 3.10 2.40
N MET A 140 -6.11 3.22 2.73
CA MET A 140 -5.15 4.00 1.96
C MET A 140 -4.95 3.44 0.55
N ALA A 141 -4.78 2.12 0.40
CA ALA A 141 -4.62 1.48 -0.90
C ALA A 141 -5.84 1.66 -1.82
N LEU A 142 -7.06 1.63 -1.27
CA LEU A 142 -8.28 1.93 -2.01
C LEU A 142 -8.31 3.39 -2.48
N ALA A 143 -7.93 4.34 -1.60
CA ALA A 143 -7.86 5.75 -1.94
C ALA A 143 -6.81 6.03 -3.02
N ASP A 144 -5.62 5.41 -2.93
CA ASP A 144 -4.57 5.58 -3.94
C ASP A 144 -5.01 5.06 -5.31
N ARG A 145 -5.67 3.89 -5.33
CA ARG A 145 -6.21 3.32 -6.54
C ARG A 145 -7.24 4.26 -7.17
N LEU A 146 -8.19 4.77 -6.38
CA LEU A 146 -9.20 5.72 -6.86
C LEU A 146 -8.56 6.99 -7.42
N ALA A 147 -7.55 7.54 -6.75
CA ALA A 147 -6.82 8.71 -7.23
C ALA A 147 -6.08 8.45 -8.56
N ALA A 148 -5.63 7.20 -8.77
CA ALA A 148 -4.96 6.79 -10.00
C ALA A 148 -5.91 6.62 -11.21
N GLU A 149 -7.22 6.47 -11.01
CA GLU A 149 -8.21 6.28 -12.10
C GLU A 149 -8.29 7.45 -13.07
N SER A 150 -7.85 8.64 -12.64
CA SER A 150 -7.77 9.82 -13.49
C SER A 150 -6.60 9.82 -14.49
N ARG A 151 -5.64 8.89 -14.34
CA ARG A 151 -4.44 8.81 -15.18
C ARG A 151 -4.73 7.99 -16.44
N LYS A 152 -4.12 8.38 -17.56
CA LYS A 152 -4.25 7.69 -18.87
C LYS A 152 -3.03 6.82 -19.22
N ALA A 153 -2.22 6.49 -18.21
CA ALA A 153 -0.93 5.83 -18.39
C ALA A 153 -0.69 4.84 -17.24
N LEU A 154 0.28 3.94 -17.42
CA LEU A 154 0.66 2.97 -16.40
C LEU A 154 1.02 3.65 -15.07
N VAL A 155 0.50 3.07 -13.99
CA VAL A 155 0.78 3.47 -12.61
C VAL A 155 1.31 2.25 -11.86
N PHE A 156 2.51 2.38 -11.30
CA PHE A 156 3.17 1.32 -10.53
C PHE A 156 2.98 1.53 -9.03
N PHE A 157 2.47 0.54 -8.34
CA PHE A 157 2.21 0.57 -6.91
C PHE A 157 3.28 -0.23 -6.16
N ASP A 158 3.93 0.39 -5.17
CA ASP A 158 4.76 -0.31 -4.17
C ASP A 158 3.83 -1.03 -3.19
N ARG A 159 3.54 -2.31 -3.46
CA ARG A 159 2.44 -3.05 -2.81
C ARG A 159 1.05 -2.43 -3.06
N GLY A 160 0.02 -3.27 -2.98
CA GLY A 160 -1.36 -2.85 -3.24
C GLY A 160 -2.35 -3.31 -2.18
N LEU A 161 -3.63 -3.23 -2.54
CA LEU A 161 -4.75 -3.68 -1.72
C LEU A 161 -4.63 -5.16 -1.33
N VAL A 162 -4.11 -6.00 -2.24
CA VAL A 162 -3.92 -7.44 -2.00
C VAL A 162 -2.92 -7.66 -0.88
N ASP A 163 -1.78 -6.94 -0.87
CA ASP A 163 -0.79 -7.03 0.22
C ASP A 163 -1.41 -6.65 1.58
N ALA A 164 -2.17 -5.55 1.61
CA ALA A 164 -2.81 -5.08 2.84
C ALA A 164 -3.90 -6.07 3.33
N ALA A 165 -4.66 -6.66 2.41
CA ALA A 165 -5.63 -7.70 2.72
C ALA A 165 -4.96 -8.98 3.25
N VAL A 166 -3.83 -9.39 2.68
CA VAL A 166 -3.04 -10.52 3.16
C VAL A 166 -2.54 -10.28 4.59
N ALA A 167 -2.07 -9.07 4.89
CA ALA A 167 -1.63 -8.70 6.23
C ALA A 167 -2.80 -8.76 7.24
N LEU A 168 -3.97 -8.25 6.87
CA LEU A 168 -5.16 -8.31 7.73
C LEU A 168 -5.63 -9.75 7.95
N GLU A 169 -5.74 -10.56 6.87
CA GLU A 169 -6.07 -11.98 6.94
C GLU A 169 -5.15 -12.73 7.89
N HIS A 170 -3.85 -12.43 7.84
CA HIS A 170 -2.87 -13.06 8.71
C HIS A 170 -3.02 -12.64 10.17
N ALA A 171 -3.33 -11.36 10.42
CA ALA A 171 -3.43 -10.82 11.77
C ALA A 171 -4.73 -11.23 12.50
N THR A 172 -5.84 -11.40 11.77
CA THR A 172 -7.17 -11.62 12.37
C THR A 172 -7.84 -12.93 11.99
N GLY A 173 -7.39 -13.59 10.91
CA GLY A 173 -8.07 -14.74 10.32
C GLY A 173 -9.31 -14.39 9.47
N GLU A 174 -9.69 -13.11 9.37
CA GLU A 174 -10.83 -12.66 8.55
C GLU A 174 -10.55 -12.84 7.07
N ARG A 175 -11.44 -13.52 6.32
CA ARG A 175 -11.28 -13.75 4.87
C ARG A 175 -11.53 -12.47 4.05
N THR A 176 -10.49 -11.67 3.84
CA THR A 176 -10.55 -10.37 3.15
C THR A 176 -9.89 -10.34 1.77
N VAL A 177 -8.96 -11.25 1.46
CA VAL A 177 -8.20 -11.27 0.20
C VAL A 177 -9.09 -11.51 -1.01
N MET A 178 -9.94 -12.54 -0.96
CA MET A 178 -10.84 -12.86 -2.07
C MET A 178 -11.86 -11.75 -2.37
N PRO A 179 -12.63 -11.22 -1.39
CA PRO A 179 -13.61 -10.17 -1.70
C PRO A 179 -12.95 -8.87 -2.17
N LEU A 180 -11.87 -8.42 -1.53
CA LEU A 180 -11.18 -7.18 -1.91
C LEU A 180 -10.44 -7.31 -3.25
N GLY A 181 -9.73 -8.42 -3.43
CA GLY A 181 -8.93 -8.68 -4.64
C GLY A 181 -9.77 -8.95 -5.89
N THR A 182 -11.02 -9.40 -5.75
CA THR A 182 -11.95 -9.56 -6.88
C THR A 182 -12.67 -8.26 -7.22
N ALA A 183 -13.05 -7.46 -6.21
CA ALA A 183 -13.73 -6.19 -6.42
C ALA A 183 -12.82 -5.10 -7.02
N HIS A 184 -11.54 -5.08 -6.63
CA HIS A 184 -10.60 -4.02 -7.01
C HIS A 184 -9.35 -4.62 -7.66
N ARG A 185 -9.51 -5.06 -8.91
CA ARG A 185 -8.45 -5.73 -9.69
C ARG A 185 -7.35 -4.78 -10.14
N TYR A 186 -6.11 -5.24 -10.05
CA TYR A 186 -4.96 -4.66 -10.74
C TYR A 186 -4.77 -5.32 -12.12
N ASN A 187 -3.76 -4.88 -12.86
CA ASN A 187 -3.27 -5.55 -14.07
C ASN A 187 -3.08 -7.04 -13.78
N ALA A 188 -3.38 -7.89 -14.76
CA ALA A 188 -3.25 -9.34 -14.61
C ALA A 188 -1.82 -9.78 -14.27
N ASN A 189 -0.81 -9.01 -14.67
CA ASN A 189 0.60 -9.20 -14.37
C ASN A 189 0.97 -8.49 -13.06
N VAL A 190 1.55 -9.25 -12.14
CA VAL A 190 2.08 -8.74 -10.87
C VAL A 190 3.54 -9.15 -10.75
N PHE A 191 4.38 -8.23 -10.27
CA PHE A 191 5.81 -8.49 -10.10
C PHE A 191 6.14 -8.71 -8.64
N LEU A 192 6.78 -9.83 -8.30
CA LEU A 192 7.12 -10.19 -6.92
C LEU A 192 8.64 -10.17 -6.73
N ALA A 193 9.11 -9.43 -5.73
CA ALA A 193 10.49 -9.48 -5.26
C ALA A 193 10.68 -10.61 -4.23
N PRO A 194 11.47 -11.66 -4.54
CA PRO A 194 11.74 -12.75 -3.59
C PRO A 194 12.58 -12.29 -2.39
N PRO A 195 12.53 -13.01 -1.26
CA PRO A 195 13.45 -12.81 -0.14
C PRO A 195 14.83 -13.35 -0.52
N TRP A 196 15.77 -12.48 -0.91
CA TRP A 196 17.13 -12.90 -1.23
C TRP A 196 17.91 -13.18 0.04
N SER A 197 18.41 -14.41 0.18
CA SER A 197 19.06 -14.86 1.42
C SER A 197 20.33 -14.08 1.74
N GLU A 198 21.02 -13.54 0.74
CA GLU A 198 22.36 -12.98 0.88
C GLU A 198 22.35 -11.51 1.37
N ILE A 199 21.18 -10.88 1.53
CA ILE A 199 21.06 -9.55 2.18
C ILE A 199 20.67 -9.63 3.66
N HIS A 200 20.31 -10.81 4.17
CA HIS A 200 19.76 -10.99 5.52
C HIS A 200 20.64 -11.79 6.49
N VAL A 201 21.80 -12.33 6.09
CA VAL A 201 22.52 -13.29 6.95
C VAL A 201 23.86 -12.75 7.44
N HIS A 202 23.84 -12.00 8.56
CA HIS A 202 25.05 -11.75 9.37
C HIS A 202 24.81 -11.69 10.90
N ASP A 203 23.57 -11.63 11.41
CA ASP A 203 23.25 -11.68 12.86
C ASP A 203 21.88 -12.34 13.10
N ALA A 204 21.63 -12.84 14.32
CA ALA A 204 20.44 -13.57 14.75
C ALA A 204 19.14 -12.77 14.58
N GLU A 205 19.16 -11.46 14.82
CA GLU A 205 18.00 -10.58 14.59
C GLU A 205 17.57 -10.59 13.11
N ARG A 206 18.53 -10.46 12.18
CA ARG A 206 18.25 -10.50 10.74
C ARG A 206 17.81 -11.88 10.22
N ARG A 207 18.12 -12.96 10.93
CA ARG A 207 17.60 -14.31 10.62
C ARG A 207 16.12 -14.43 10.95
N LEU A 208 15.67 -13.83 12.05
CA LEU A 208 14.26 -13.77 12.40
C LEU A 208 13.50 -12.92 11.36
N GLU A 209 14.05 -11.76 10.98
CA GLU A 209 13.51 -10.92 9.90
C GLU A 209 13.44 -11.68 8.56
N PHE A 210 14.45 -12.47 8.22
CA PHE A 210 14.44 -13.29 7.00
C PHE A 210 13.33 -14.34 7.02
N THR A 211 13.19 -15.05 8.14
CA THR A 211 12.16 -16.09 8.29
C THR A 211 10.76 -15.49 8.14
N GLU A 212 10.55 -14.31 8.74
CA GLU A 212 9.32 -13.55 8.59
C GLU A 212 9.10 -13.09 7.14
N ALA A 213 10.14 -12.59 6.46
CA ALA A 213 10.08 -12.19 5.06
C ALA A 213 9.71 -13.36 4.13
N VAL A 214 10.27 -14.56 4.37
CA VAL A 214 9.93 -15.79 3.64
C VAL A 214 8.47 -16.18 3.90
N ALA A 215 8.01 -16.11 5.14
CA ALA A 215 6.62 -16.40 5.48
C ALA A 215 5.64 -15.39 4.85
N GLU A 216 5.99 -14.10 4.85
CA GLU A 216 5.24 -13.04 4.18
C GLU A 216 5.15 -13.30 2.68
N TYR A 217 6.28 -13.56 2.03
CA TYR A 217 6.33 -13.89 0.60
C TYR A 217 5.42 -15.06 0.26
N ALA A 218 5.48 -16.14 1.02
CA ALA A 218 4.67 -17.32 0.78
C ALA A 218 3.16 -17.03 0.92
N ARG A 219 2.77 -16.13 1.85
CA ARG A 219 1.37 -15.67 1.96
C ARG A 219 0.95 -14.86 0.73
N LEU A 220 1.79 -13.93 0.29
CA LEU A 220 1.52 -13.09 -0.89
C LEU A 220 1.41 -13.94 -2.17
N GLU A 221 2.35 -14.85 -2.40
CA GLU A 221 2.34 -15.75 -3.55
C GLU A 221 1.04 -16.57 -3.61
N ARG A 222 0.62 -17.15 -2.48
CA ARG A 222 -0.64 -17.90 -2.40
C ARG A 222 -1.85 -17.02 -2.70
N ALA A 223 -1.89 -15.80 -2.18
CA ALA A 223 -2.99 -14.86 -2.40
C ALA A 223 -3.12 -14.44 -3.86
N TYR A 224 -2.02 -14.01 -4.48
CA TYR A 224 -2.00 -13.64 -5.90
C TYR A 224 -2.35 -14.81 -6.82
N ARG A 225 -1.84 -16.01 -6.52
CA ARG A 225 -2.22 -17.24 -7.25
C ARG A 225 -3.71 -17.55 -7.11
N ALA A 226 -4.27 -17.49 -5.90
CA ALA A 226 -5.68 -17.76 -5.64
C ALA A 226 -6.61 -16.76 -6.35
N LEU A 227 -6.16 -15.52 -6.51
CA LEU A 227 -6.86 -14.49 -7.26
C LEU A 227 -6.67 -14.61 -8.79
N GLY A 228 -5.84 -15.55 -9.27
CA GLY A 228 -5.62 -15.78 -10.70
C GLY A 228 -4.79 -14.70 -11.38
N TYR A 229 -3.84 -14.08 -10.67
CA TYR A 229 -2.84 -13.21 -11.27
C TYR A 229 -1.69 -14.01 -11.88
N THR A 230 -1.12 -13.50 -12.98
CA THR A 230 0.14 -13.98 -13.53
C THR A 230 1.28 -13.32 -12.76
N MET A 231 2.04 -14.12 -12.02
CA MET A 231 3.14 -13.63 -11.20
C MET A 231 4.46 -13.72 -11.95
N HIS A 232 5.22 -12.62 -11.93
CA HIS A 232 6.55 -12.51 -12.52
C HIS A 232 7.57 -12.25 -11.43
N LEU A 233 8.57 -13.12 -11.30
CA LEU A 233 9.59 -12.98 -10.25
C LEU A 233 10.66 -11.99 -10.68
N LEU A 234 10.96 -11.04 -9.81
CA LEU A 234 12.03 -10.08 -10.04
C LEU A 234 13.38 -10.72 -9.71
N SER A 235 14.25 -10.75 -10.71
CA SER A 235 15.62 -11.23 -10.57
C SER A 235 16.49 -10.22 -9.84
N ARG A 236 17.55 -10.71 -9.18
CA ARG A 236 18.56 -9.89 -8.51
C ARG A 236 19.63 -9.42 -9.50
N VAL A 237 19.20 -8.59 -10.45
CA VAL A 237 20.07 -7.90 -11.41
C VAL A 237 20.05 -6.40 -11.10
N ASP A 238 20.76 -5.61 -11.91
CA ASP A 238 20.72 -4.15 -11.81
C ASP A 238 19.28 -3.61 -11.94
N VAL A 239 19.07 -2.38 -11.46
CA VAL A 239 17.73 -1.80 -11.39
C VAL A 239 17.19 -1.50 -12.78
N GLU A 240 18.06 -1.15 -13.71
CA GLU A 240 17.74 -0.84 -15.09
C GLU A 240 17.18 -2.06 -15.83
N ALA A 241 17.83 -3.22 -15.72
CA ALA A 241 17.37 -4.47 -16.31
C ALA A 241 16.10 -4.99 -15.65
N ARG A 242 15.92 -4.76 -14.33
CA ARG A 242 14.62 -5.04 -13.67
C ARG A 242 13.51 -4.18 -14.25
N ALA A 243 13.75 -2.89 -14.48
CA ALA A 243 12.77 -2.00 -15.09
C ALA A 243 12.50 -2.38 -16.56
N ASP A 244 13.52 -2.74 -17.33
CA ASP A 244 13.35 -3.25 -18.70
C ASP A 244 12.50 -4.51 -18.74
N PHE A 245 12.77 -5.47 -17.85
CA PHE A 245 11.96 -6.69 -17.72
C PHE A 245 10.49 -6.40 -17.42
N VAL A 246 10.22 -5.50 -16.46
CA VAL A 246 8.85 -5.10 -16.10
C VAL A 246 8.13 -4.48 -17.31
N LEU A 247 8.76 -3.52 -17.98
CA LEU A 247 8.17 -2.81 -19.11
C LEU A 247 7.97 -3.72 -20.33
N ALA A 248 8.95 -4.57 -20.64
CA ALA A 248 8.85 -5.55 -21.72
C ALA A 248 7.71 -6.55 -21.49
N THR A 249 7.55 -7.03 -20.25
CA THR A 249 6.46 -7.95 -19.87
C THR A 249 5.08 -7.30 -20.07
N LEU A 250 4.99 -5.99 -19.86
CA LEU A 250 3.76 -5.21 -20.03
C LEU A 250 3.55 -4.71 -21.46
N GLY A 251 4.50 -4.93 -22.38
CA GLY A 251 4.48 -4.34 -23.72
C GLY A 251 4.52 -2.81 -23.72
N ALA A 252 5.10 -2.21 -22.67
CA ALA A 252 5.09 -0.77 -22.45
C ALA A 252 6.39 -0.13 -22.91
N ALA A 253 6.29 0.97 -23.65
CA ALA A 253 7.42 1.86 -23.94
C ALA A 253 7.41 3.04 -22.96
N PRO A 254 8.58 3.61 -22.62
CA PRO A 254 8.63 4.87 -21.89
C PRO A 254 7.79 5.92 -22.61
N PRO A 255 6.96 6.72 -21.91
CA PRO A 255 6.24 7.80 -22.53
C PRO A 255 7.26 8.74 -23.20
N VAL A 256 7.03 9.06 -24.48
CA VAL A 256 7.85 10.03 -25.19
C VAL A 256 7.69 11.37 -24.47
N ALA A 257 8.79 11.94 -24.00
CA ALA A 257 8.78 13.27 -23.41
C ALA A 257 8.25 14.26 -24.46
N MET A 258 7.09 14.87 -24.17
CA MET A 258 6.57 16.01 -24.95
C MET A 258 7.30 17.30 -24.56
#